data_AF-A0A839UPG3-F1
#
_entry.id   AF-A0A839UPG3-F1
#
_cell.length_a   1.000
_cell.length_b   1.000
_cell.length_c   1.000
_cell.angle_alpha   90.00
_cell.angle_beta   90.00
_cell.angle_gamma   90.00
#
_symmetry.space_group_name_H-M   'P 1'
#
loop_
_entity.id
_entity.type
_entity.pdbx_description
1 polymer ?
#
loop_
_entity_poly.entity_id
_entity_poly.type
_entity_poly.pdbx_seq_one_letter_code
_entity_poly.pdbx_strand_id
1 'polypeptide(L)'
;MTLLNINQIHIQRHVITDHFVGPQHPYLGLCRSRCHTLLKRGNWQQKGIMEGDHYLYVSRAFQAKGRVKGFCVNHWQISTRTFVNQTFVTDLGLALVLANSAAQGLRMRRAMPQAA
;
A
#
# COMPACT_ATOMS: atom_id res chain seq x y z
N MET A 1 15.13 -22.67 -40.89
CA MET A 1 13.97 -21.75 -40.88
C MET A 1 12.79 -22.60 -40.42
N THR A 2 12.12 -22.35 -39.30
CA THR A 2 11.36 -21.12 -38.98
C THR A 2 11.18 -21.00 -37.45
N LEU A 3 11.09 -19.75 -36.98
CA LEU A 3 10.98 -19.30 -35.60
C LEU A 3 9.75 -19.85 -34.86
N LEU A 4 9.93 -20.25 -33.59
CA LEU A 4 8.82 -20.45 -32.65
C LEU A 4 8.45 -19.12 -31.98
N ASN A 5 7.18 -18.78 -32.17
CA ASN A 5 6.51 -17.53 -31.84
C ASN A 5 6.26 -17.41 -30.31
N ILE A 6 6.37 -16.17 -29.83
CA ILE A 6 6.20 -15.71 -28.45
C ILE A 6 4.69 -15.65 -28.11
N ASN A 7 4.38 -15.71 -26.81
CA ASN A 7 3.08 -15.45 -26.15
C ASN A 7 2.28 -16.69 -25.69
N GLN A 8 2.78 -17.35 -24.65
CA GLN A 8 1.87 -17.78 -23.58
C GLN A 8 2.03 -16.81 -22.42
N ILE A 9 1.36 -15.67 -22.53
CA ILE A 9 1.08 -14.82 -21.37
C ILE A 9 0.17 -15.66 -20.47
N HIS A 10 0.76 -16.26 -19.45
CA HIS A 10 0.01 -16.87 -18.36
C HIS A 10 -0.75 -15.71 -17.70
N ILE A 11 -2.04 -15.57 -18.05
CA ILE A 11 -2.97 -14.71 -17.32
C ILE A 11 -3.08 -15.34 -15.94
N GLN A 12 -2.22 -14.92 -15.00
CA GLN A 12 -2.42 -15.19 -13.59
C GLN A 12 -3.78 -14.59 -13.26
N ARG A 13 -4.78 -15.46 -13.13
CA ARG A 13 -6.04 -15.14 -12.47
C ARG A 13 -5.67 -14.69 -11.07
N HIS A 14 -5.54 -13.38 -10.89
CA HIS A 14 -5.45 -12.77 -9.57
C HIS A 14 -6.74 -13.15 -8.87
N VAL A 15 -6.68 -14.22 -8.08
CA VAL A 15 -7.66 -14.47 -7.02
C VAL A 15 -7.50 -13.26 -6.11
N ILE A 16 -8.37 -12.28 -6.28
CA ILE A 16 -8.57 -11.20 -5.33
C ILE A 16 -8.98 -11.90 -4.05
N THR A 17 -7.99 -12.19 -3.22
CA THR A 17 -8.22 -12.79 -1.92
C THR A 17 -8.76 -11.64 -1.11
N ASP A 18 -10.04 -11.69 -0.75
CA ASP A 18 -10.72 -10.63 0.01
C ASP A 18 -9.81 -10.09 1.11
N HIS A 19 -9.19 -8.94 0.84
CA HIS A 19 -8.39 -8.25 1.83
C HIS A 19 -9.39 -7.61 2.77
N PHE A 20 -9.70 -8.30 3.86
CA PHE A 20 -10.58 -7.82 4.92
C PHE A 20 -10.19 -6.39 5.33
N VAL A 21 -10.93 -5.45 4.77
CA VAL A 21 -11.07 -4.08 5.26
C VAL A 21 -11.87 -4.20 6.55
N GLY A 22 -11.20 -4.51 7.66
CA GLY A 22 -11.88 -4.62 8.95
C GLY A 22 -12.60 -3.30 9.27
N PRO A 23 -13.77 -3.29 9.93
CA PRO A 23 -14.64 -2.11 10.10
C PRO A 23 -14.01 -0.88 10.81
N GLN A 24 -12.76 -1.00 11.28
CA GLN A 24 -11.92 0.09 11.81
C GLN A 24 -10.97 0.69 10.75
N HIS A 25 -11.17 0.35 9.47
CA HIS A 25 -10.29 0.72 8.37
C HIS A 25 -10.27 2.25 8.16
N PRO A 26 -9.09 2.86 7.92
CA PRO A 26 -8.94 4.31 7.77
C PRO A 26 -9.72 4.95 6.60
N TYR A 27 -10.38 4.15 5.77
CA TYR A 27 -11.30 4.62 4.71
C TYR A 27 -12.48 5.44 5.23
N LEU A 28 -12.91 5.27 6.49
CA LEU A 28 -14.03 6.04 7.06
C LEU A 28 -13.62 7.41 7.64
N GLY A 29 -12.38 7.86 7.45
CA GLY A 29 -12.00 9.22 7.84
C GLY A 29 -10.51 9.50 7.71
N LEU A 30 -10.13 10.06 6.56
CA LEU A 30 -8.87 10.78 6.42
C LEU A 30 -8.94 12.03 7.28
N CYS A 31 -8.42 11.94 8.50
CA CYS A 31 -8.27 13.08 9.40
C CYS A 31 -6.80 13.44 9.52
N ARG A 32 -6.48 14.74 9.59
CA ARG A 32 -5.10 15.21 9.85
C ARG A 32 -4.50 14.56 11.09
N SER A 33 -5.32 14.29 12.12
CA SER A 33 -4.87 13.62 13.34
C SER A 33 -4.43 12.17 13.10
N ARG A 34 -4.84 11.54 11.99
CA ARG A 34 -4.46 10.18 11.57
C ARG A 34 -3.38 10.17 10.48
N CYS A 35 -2.80 11.32 10.17
CA CYS A 35 -1.71 11.44 9.20
C CYS A 35 -0.39 11.70 9.93
N HIS A 36 0.71 11.15 9.43
CA HIS A 36 2.05 11.38 9.93
C HIS A 36 3.06 11.36 8.78
N THR A 37 4.16 12.09 8.93
CA THR A 37 5.26 12.11 7.94
C THR A 37 5.98 10.77 7.79
N LEU A 38 5.95 9.92 8.82
CA LEU A 38 6.68 8.65 8.89
C LEU A 38 5.92 7.67 9.79
N LEU A 39 5.79 6.42 9.33
CA LEU A 39 5.28 5.32 10.14
C LEU A 39 6.42 4.68 10.94
N LYS A 40 6.17 4.52 12.23
CA LYS A 40 7.06 3.90 13.22
C LYS A 40 6.29 2.81 13.95
N ARG A 41 7.01 1.91 14.64
CA ARG A 41 6.41 0.82 15.44
C ARG A 41 5.35 1.32 16.43
N GLY A 42 5.49 2.53 16.97
CA GLY A 42 4.54 3.10 17.93
C GLY A 42 3.28 3.75 17.36
N ASN A 43 3.18 3.97 16.04
CA ASN A 43 2.06 4.74 15.46
C ASN A 43 1.39 4.10 14.23
N TRP A 44 1.96 3.06 13.65
CA TRP A 44 1.52 2.51 12.35
C TRP A 44 0.08 1.99 12.32
N GLN A 45 -0.47 1.54 13.45
CA GLN A 45 -1.83 1.01 13.51
C GLN A 45 -2.91 2.10 13.42
N GLN A 46 -2.55 3.33 13.76
CA GLN A 46 -3.51 4.44 13.90
C GLN A 46 -3.26 5.55 12.87
N LYS A 47 -2.12 5.51 12.18
CA LYS A 47 -1.67 6.56 11.27
C LYS A 47 -1.39 6.01 9.87
N GLY A 48 -1.58 6.87 8.87
CA GLY A 48 -1.03 6.72 7.54
C GLY A 48 -0.13 7.91 7.16
N ILE A 49 0.52 7.82 6.01
CA ILE A 49 1.31 8.89 5.41
C ILE A 49 0.49 9.49 4.26
N MET A 50 0.46 10.81 4.19
CA MET A 50 -0.21 11.54 3.12
C MET A 50 0.84 12.32 2.33
N GLU A 51 1.04 11.95 1.07
CA GLU A 51 1.95 12.63 0.14
C GLU A 51 1.18 13.14 -1.07
N GLY A 52 0.81 14.42 -1.03
CA GLY A 52 -0.07 14.99 -2.05
C GLY A 52 -1.43 14.30 -2.06
N ASP A 53 -1.79 13.71 -3.20
CA ASP A 53 -3.05 12.98 -3.40
C ASP A 53 -2.97 11.49 -3.02
N HIS A 54 -1.84 11.05 -2.45
CA HIS A 54 -1.61 9.66 -2.11
C HIS A 54 -1.65 9.42 -0.62
N TYR A 55 -2.35 8.36 -0.23
CA TYR A 55 -2.44 7.88 1.14
C TYR A 55 -1.83 6.48 1.27
N LEU A 56 -0.86 6.34 2.15
CA LEU A 56 -0.14 5.10 2.41
C LEU A 56 -0.38 4.67 3.86
N TYR A 57 -0.80 3.43 4.10
CA TYR A 57 -0.99 2.93 5.47
C TYR A 57 -0.70 1.43 5.57
N VAL A 58 -0.38 0.98 6.78
CA VAL A 58 -0.09 -0.42 7.07
C VAL A 58 -1.24 -1.04 7.86
N SER A 59 -1.72 -2.21 7.43
CA SER A 59 -2.74 -2.98 8.12
C SER A 59 -2.23 -4.38 8.47
N ARG A 60 -2.83 -5.00 9.49
CA ARG A 60 -2.58 -6.43 9.79
C ARG A 60 -3.31 -7.28 8.77
N ALA A 61 -2.63 -8.30 8.25
CA ALA A 61 -3.24 -9.35 7.44
C ALA A 61 -3.57 -10.54 8.34
N PHE A 62 -4.86 -10.80 8.55
CA PHE A 62 -5.35 -11.93 9.31
C PHE A 62 -5.78 -13.06 8.38
N GLN A 63 -5.53 -14.31 8.78
CA GLN A 63 -6.19 -15.45 8.16
C GLN A 63 -7.60 -15.63 8.76
N ALA A 64 -8.50 -16.34 8.06
CA ALA A 64 -9.88 -16.64 8.48
C ALA A 64 -10.04 -17.25 9.91
N LYS A 65 -8.95 -17.65 10.57
CA LYS A 65 -8.91 -18.14 11.96
C LYS A 65 -8.25 -17.17 12.97
N GLY A 66 -8.16 -15.88 12.63
CA GLY A 66 -7.75 -14.80 13.56
C GLY A 66 -6.25 -14.68 13.87
N ARG A 67 -5.38 -15.52 13.30
CA ARG A 67 -3.92 -15.36 13.42
C ARG A 67 -3.39 -14.37 12.39
N VAL A 68 -2.58 -13.40 12.85
CA VAL A 68 -1.85 -12.47 11.96
C VAL A 68 -0.77 -13.25 11.22
N LYS A 69 -0.79 -13.24 9.89
CA LYS A 69 0.27 -13.82 9.05
C LYS A 69 1.27 -12.79 8.53
N GLY A 70 0.95 -11.50 8.64
CA GLY A 70 1.81 -10.43 8.20
C GLY A 70 1.11 -9.08 8.18
N PHE A 71 1.61 -8.22 7.32
CA PHE A 71 1.26 -6.82 7.20
C PHE A 71 1.04 -6.49 5.72
N CYS A 72 0.00 -5.72 5.45
CA CYS A 72 -0.26 -5.16 4.13
C CYS A 72 0.10 -3.68 4.14
N VAL A 73 0.99 -3.28 3.24
CA VAL A 73 1.22 -1.87 2.90
C VAL A 73 0.24 -1.52 1.79
N ASN A 74 -0.64 -0.56 2.03
CA ASN A 74 -1.70 -0.18 1.12
C ASN A 74 -1.43 1.21 0.57
N HIS A 75 -1.63 1.38 -0.74
CA HIS A 75 -1.52 2.66 -1.43
C HIS A 75 -2.88 3.03 -2.03
N TRP A 76 -3.37 4.19 -1.62
CA TRP A 76 -4.64 4.74 -2.05
C TRP A 76 -4.45 6.10 -2.70
N GLN A 77 -5.24 6.39 -3.72
CA GLN A 77 -5.33 7.71 -4.33
C GLN A 77 -6.64 8.37 -3.88
N ILE A 78 -6.53 9.57 -3.29
CA ILE A 78 -7.63 10.20 -2.56
C ILE A 78 -8.64 10.82 -3.52
N SER A 79 -8.18 11.60 -4.49
CA SER A 79 -9.05 12.34 -5.44
C SER A 79 -9.97 11.40 -6.23
N THR A 80 -9.41 10.29 -6.71
CA THR A 80 -10.12 9.27 -7.48
C THR A 80 -10.80 8.23 -6.60
N ARG A 81 -10.49 8.20 -5.30
CA ARG A 81 -10.92 7.16 -4.36
C ARG A 81 -10.57 5.76 -4.85
N THR A 82 -9.44 5.62 -5.57
CA THR A 82 -9.02 4.37 -6.17
C THR A 82 -7.89 3.72 -5.41
N PHE A 83 -7.96 2.40 -5.35
CA PHE A 83 -6.86 1.59 -4.89
C PHE A 83 -5.77 1.49 -5.95
N VAL A 84 -4.54 1.82 -5.55
CA VAL A 84 -3.39 1.85 -6.45
C VAL A 84 -2.69 0.49 -6.40
N ASN A 85 -2.23 0.09 -5.22
CA ASN A 85 -1.60 -1.21 -5.01
C ASN A 85 -1.61 -1.62 -3.52
N GLN A 86 -1.25 -2.88 -3.28
CA GLN A 86 -0.92 -3.40 -1.96
C GLN A 86 0.30 -4.30 -2.06
N THR A 87 1.13 -4.26 -1.02
CA THR A 87 2.26 -5.17 -0.85
C THR A 87 2.11 -5.90 0.48
N PHE A 88 2.16 -7.23 0.44
CA PHE A 88 2.14 -8.08 1.63
C PHE A 88 3.57 -8.43 2.05
N VAL A 89 3.84 -8.33 3.34
CA VAL A 89 5.10 -8.79 3.96
C VAL A 89 4.83 -9.42 5.32
N THR A 90 5.69 -10.33 5.76
CA THR A 90 5.52 -11.04 7.04
C THR A 90 6.13 -10.31 8.23
N ASP A 91 7.04 -9.37 8.00
CA ASP A 91 7.71 -8.58 9.03
C ASP A 91 7.18 -7.13 9.10
N LEU A 92 6.98 -6.64 10.33
CA LEU A 92 6.53 -5.26 10.57
C LEU A 92 7.62 -4.26 10.19
N GLY A 93 8.89 -4.54 10.52
CA GLY A 93 10.00 -3.65 10.18
C GLY A 93 10.07 -3.37 8.68
N LEU A 94 10.01 -4.43 7.88
CA LEU A 94 9.98 -4.36 6.43
C LEU A 94 8.73 -3.60 5.93
N ALA A 95 7.55 -3.85 6.49
CA ALA A 95 6.33 -3.13 6.12
C ALA A 95 6.48 -1.62 6.30
N LEU A 96 7.07 -1.20 7.43
CA LEU A 96 7.32 0.20 7.73
C LEU A 96 8.34 0.82 6.78
N VAL A 97 9.43 0.10 6.48
CA VAL A 97 10.43 0.54 5.51
C VAL A 97 9.79 0.74 4.14
N LEU A 98 9.00 -0.22 3.66
CA LEU A 98 8.34 -0.13 2.36
C LEU A 98 7.35 1.05 2.30
N ALA A 99 6.52 1.23 3.32
CA ALA A 99 5.58 2.35 3.38
C ALA A 99 6.28 3.72 3.35
N ASN A 100 7.34 3.86 4.16
CA ASN A 100 8.11 5.10 4.25
C ASN A 100 8.92 5.38 2.97
N SER A 101 9.50 4.34 2.35
CA SER A 101 10.22 4.46 1.08
C SER A 101 9.28 4.82 -0.07
N ALA A 102 8.08 4.24 -0.12
CA ALA A 102 7.05 4.61 -1.09
C ALA A 102 6.65 6.09 -0.94
N ALA A 103 6.42 6.54 0.29
CA ALA A 103 6.13 7.95 0.57
C ALA A 103 7.28 8.87 0.14
N GLN A 104 8.53 8.49 0.43
CA GLN A 104 9.69 9.27 0.02
C GLN A 104 9.81 9.35 -1.51
N GLY A 105 9.56 8.24 -2.23
CA GLY A 105 9.55 8.22 -3.68
C GLY A 105 8.49 9.16 -4.28
N LEU A 106 7.28 9.20 -3.70
CA LEU A 106 6.23 10.13 -4.10
C LEU A 106 6.63 11.59 -3.85
N ARG A 107 7.23 11.86 -2.69
CA ARG A 107 7.72 13.20 -2.33
C ARG A 107 8.81 13.69 -3.30
N MET A 108 9.75 12.82 -3.65
CA MET A 108 10.80 13.11 -4.64
C MET A 108 10.21 13.39 -6.03
N ARG A 109 9.25 12.58 -6.49
CA ARG A 109 8.57 12.81 -7.78
C ARG A 109 7.86 14.15 -7.85
N ARG A 110 7.29 14.62 -6.73
CA ARG A 110 6.66 15.94 -6.65
C ARG A 110 7.69 17.08 -6.61
N ALA A 111 8.85 16.84 -6.02
CA ALA A 111 9.91 17.84 -5.89
C ALA A 111 10.74 17.99 -7.17
N MET A 112 10.73 17.00 -8.06
CA MET A 112 11.33 17.13 -9.39
C MET A 112 10.44 18.03 -10.27
N PRO A 113 10.94 19.18 -10.76
CA PRO A 113 10.25 19.89 -11.83
C PRO A 113 10.13 18.94 -13.02
N GLN A 114 8.94 18.86 -13.62
CA GLN A 114 8.80 18.23 -14.92
C GLN A 114 9.78 18.92 -15.85
N ALA A 115 10.77 18.18 -16.35
CA ALA A 115 11.63 18.67 -17.41
C ALA A 115 10.72 19.04 -18.59
N ALA A 116 10.67 20.33 -18.90
CA ALA A 116 9.92 20.91 -20.00
C ALA A 116 10.45 20.43 -21.35
#